data_AF-A0A967JCT4-F1
#
_entry.id   AF-A0A967JCT4-F1
#
_cell.length_a   1.000
_cell.length_b   1.000
_cell.length_c   1.000
_cell.angle_alpha   90.00
_cell.angle_beta   90.00
_cell.angle_gamma   90.00
#
_symmetry.space_group_name_H-M   'P 1'
#
loop_
_entity.id
_entity.type
_entity.pdbx_description
1 polymer ?
#
loop_
_entity_poly.entity_id
_entity_poly.type
_entity_poly.pdbx_seq_one_letter_code
_entity_poly.pdbx_strand_id
1 'polypeptide(L)'
;PSPGYVVVAAGDYGLVLDNAGRVVWYHRFSLGPGLNFQAQPNGRYVARPPPPDPEKPAPWVEIDPQGKTTRTLTCTDGLRPRFHDLIARPDGTYWILCDEVRIADLSHLGGRAEHRVLGTGVQHVAADGTALFRWSPFDHFEIEGLDPAALAD
;
A
#
# COMPACT_ATOMS: atom_id res chain seq x y z
N PRO A 1 -0.61 -9.37 -15.61
CA PRO A 1 -1.09 -10.78 -15.66
C PRO A 1 -0.63 -11.45 -16.97
N SER A 2 0.17 -12.51 -16.87
CA SER A 2 0.43 -13.37 -18.04
C SER A 2 -0.85 -14.18 -18.31
N PRO A 3 -1.32 -14.31 -19.57
CA PRO A 3 -2.48 -15.13 -19.88
C PRO A 3 -2.36 -16.53 -19.25
N GLY A 4 -3.40 -16.93 -18.52
CA GLY A 4 -3.50 -18.27 -17.95
C GLY A 4 -2.94 -18.46 -16.54
N TYR A 5 -2.61 -17.37 -15.83
CA TYR A 5 -2.16 -17.42 -14.44
C TYR A 5 -2.94 -16.48 -13.52
N VAL A 6 -3.15 -16.92 -12.29
CA VAL A 6 -3.73 -16.13 -11.20
C VAL A 6 -2.71 -16.03 -10.06
N VAL A 7 -2.59 -14.84 -9.48
CA VAL A 7 -1.67 -14.56 -8.37
C VAL A 7 -2.50 -14.29 -7.11
N VAL A 8 -2.21 -15.01 -6.03
CA VAL A 8 -2.96 -14.90 -4.77
C VAL A 8 -2.05 -14.99 -3.56
N ALA A 9 -2.47 -14.40 -2.44
CA ALA A 9 -1.90 -14.66 -1.12
C ALA A 9 -2.72 -15.74 -0.40
N ALA A 10 -2.06 -16.67 0.28
CA ALA A 10 -2.69 -17.71 1.09
C ALA A 10 -1.82 -18.04 2.31
N GLY A 11 -2.27 -17.65 3.51
CA GLY A 11 -1.47 -17.76 4.73
C GLY A 11 -0.11 -17.07 4.57
N ASP A 12 0.97 -17.78 4.90
CA ASP A 12 2.36 -17.32 4.79
C ASP A 12 2.92 -17.40 3.36
N TYR A 13 2.08 -17.54 2.33
CA TYR A 13 2.51 -17.80 0.97
C TYR A 13 1.94 -16.81 -0.04
N GLY A 14 2.78 -16.41 -0.99
CA GLY A 14 2.36 -15.89 -2.29
C GLY A 14 2.37 -17.03 -3.29
N LEU A 15 1.29 -17.21 -4.05
CA LEU A 15 1.10 -18.32 -4.98
C LEU A 15 0.83 -17.81 -6.39
N VAL A 16 1.33 -18.57 -7.37
CA VAL A 16 0.91 -18.46 -8.77
C VAL A 16 0.24 -19.77 -9.16
N LEU A 17 -1.00 -19.66 -9.63
CA LEU A 17 -1.83 -20.77 -10.06
C LEU A 17 -1.95 -20.77 -11.59
N ASP A 18 -1.87 -21.93 -12.22
CA ASP A 18 -2.25 -22.10 -13.64
C ASP A 18 -3.79 -22.15 -13.82
N ASN A 19 -4.26 -22.21 -15.07
CA ASN A 19 -5.68 -22.35 -15.41
C ASN A 19 -6.37 -23.62 -14.88
N ALA A 20 -5.60 -24.63 -14.45
CA ALA A 20 -6.13 -25.84 -13.83
C ALA A 20 -6.13 -25.75 -12.30
N GLY A 21 -5.75 -24.60 -11.73
CA GLY A 21 -5.66 -24.37 -10.29
C GLY A 21 -4.42 -24.99 -9.65
N ARG A 22 -3.42 -25.41 -10.43
CA ARG A 22 -2.17 -25.99 -9.90
C ARG A 22 -1.22 -24.87 -9.50
N VAL A 23 -0.60 -25.01 -8.33
CA VAL A 23 0.51 -24.15 -7.92
C VAL A 23 1.71 -24.41 -8.82
N VAL A 24 2.09 -23.42 -9.62
CA VAL A 24 3.26 -23.49 -10.52
C VAL A 24 4.46 -22.72 -9.96
N TRP A 25 4.22 -21.86 -8.97
CA TRP A 25 5.24 -21.13 -8.25
C TRP A 25 4.70 -20.73 -6.88
N TYR A 26 5.58 -20.67 -5.88
CA TYR A 26 5.24 -20.14 -4.56
C TYR A 26 6.43 -19.43 -3.93
N HIS A 27 6.13 -18.49 -3.03
CA HIS A 27 7.09 -17.85 -2.15
C HIS A 27 6.57 -17.87 -0.72
N ARG A 28 7.40 -18.30 0.23
CA ARG A 28 7.08 -18.33 1.65
C ARG A 28 7.62 -17.09 2.34
N PHE A 29 6.77 -16.40 3.08
CA PHE A 29 7.11 -15.30 3.95
C PHE A 29 7.40 -15.85 5.36
N SER A 30 8.60 -15.60 5.89
CA SER A 30 9.05 -16.20 7.16
C SER A 30 8.47 -15.54 8.40
N LEU A 31 7.97 -14.30 8.27
CA LEU A 31 7.49 -13.47 9.40
C LEU A 31 5.96 -13.41 9.51
N GLY A 32 5.24 -14.15 8.66
CA GLY A 32 3.79 -14.19 8.62
C GLY A 32 3.24 -13.89 7.23
N PRO A 33 1.95 -13.54 7.10
CA PRO A 33 1.25 -13.55 5.82
C PRO A 33 1.78 -12.50 4.84
N GLY A 34 1.99 -12.93 3.59
CA GLY A 34 2.37 -12.05 2.46
C GLY A 34 1.19 -11.29 1.92
N LEU A 35 0.62 -10.40 2.73
CA LEU A 35 -0.64 -9.76 2.41
C LEU A 35 -0.53 -8.93 1.12
N ASN A 36 -1.60 -8.88 0.32
CA ASN A 36 -1.65 -8.23 -0.99
C ASN A 36 -0.48 -8.62 -1.91
N PHE A 37 -0.27 -9.93 -2.05
CA PHE A 37 0.65 -10.49 -3.03
C PHE A 37 0.13 -10.26 -4.45
N GLN A 38 0.89 -9.52 -5.26
CA GLN A 38 0.46 -9.05 -6.58
C GLN A 38 1.57 -9.18 -7.61
N ALA A 39 1.23 -9.57 -8.84
CA ALA A 39 2.14 -9.42 -9.98
C ALA A 39 2.12 -7.99 -10.51
N GLN A 40 3.29 -7.50 -10.88
CA GLN A 40 3.50 -6.11 -11.28
C GLN A 40 3.86 -5.98 -12.77
N PRO A 41 3.60 -4.82 -13.39
CA PRO A 41 3.96 -4.54 -14.79
C PRO A 41 5.44 -4.74 -15.13
N ASN A 42 6.34 -4.68 -14.15
CA ASN A 42 7.77 -4.91 -14.32
C ASN A 42 8.19 -6.40 -14.31
N GLY A 43 7.23 -7.32 -14.33
CA GLY A 43 7.48 -8.77 -14.33
C GLY A 43 7.91 -9.33 -12.96
N ARG A 44 7.82 -8.53 -11.90
CA ARG A 44 8.11 -8.92 -10.52
C ARG A 44 6.82 -9.05 -9.72
N TYR A 45 6.96 -9.47 -8.47
CA TYR A 45 5.87 -9.50 -7.52
C TYR A 45 6.09 -8.45 -6.43
N VAL A 46 5.00 -8.04 -5.78
CA VAL A 46 5.06 -7.24 -4.55
C VAL A 46 4.15 -7.84 -3.49
N ALA A 47 4.49 -7.60 -2.23
CA ALA A 47 3.70 -8.01 -1.08
C ALA A 47 3.93 -7.05 0.08
N ARG A 48 3.09 -7.15 1.11
CA ARG A 48 3.28 -6.46 2.39
C ARG A 48 3.32 -7.46 3.56
N PRO A 49 4.45 -8.17 3.75
CA PRO A 49 4.62 -9.07 4.89
C PRO A 49 4.78 -8.28 6.20
N PRO A 50 4.62 -8.93 7.36
CA PRO A 50 4.96 -8.32 8.64
C PRO A 50 6.42 -7.85 8.68
N PRO A 51 6.70 -6.71 9.32
CA PRO A 51 8.05 -6.22 9.50
C PRO A 51 8.80 -7.08 10.55
N PRO A 52 10.14 -7.17 10.48
CA PRO A 52 10.92 -7.85 11.52
C PRO A 52 10.75 -7.22 12.91
N ASP A 53 10.60 -5.90 12.95
CA ASP A 53 10.28 -5.15 14.16
C ASP A 53 8.78 -4.78 14.12
N PRO A 54 7.92 -5.36 14.99
CA PRO A 54 6.48 -5.11 14.98
C PRO A 54 6.11 -3.66 15.34
N GLU A 55 7.03 -2.88 15.93
CA GLU A 55 6.81 -1.46 16.21
C GLU A 55 7.02 -0.58 14.98
N LYS A 56 7.57 -1.13 13.89
CA LYS A 56 7.75 -0.42 12.62
C LYS A 56 6.58 -0.67 11.66
N PRO A 57 6.26 0.29 10.78
CA PRO A 57 5.31 0.03 9.70
C PRO A 57 5.79 -1.10 8.79
N ALA A 58 4.88 -2.01 8.45
CA ALA A 58 5.14 -3.05 7.46
C ALA A 58 5.44 -2.42 6.09
N PRO A 59 6.63 -2.65 5.51
CA PRO A 59 6.94 -2.11 4.20
C PRO A 59 6.30 -2.96 3.10
N TRP A 60 6.21 -2.40 1.90
CA TRP A 60 6.07 -3.21 0.71
C TRP A 60 7.45 -3.79 0.33
N VAL A 61 7.46 -5.03 -0.14
CA VAL A 61 8.66 -5.68 -0.66
C VAL A 61 8.44 -6.03 -2.12
N GLU A 62 9.46 -5.85 -2.95
CA GLU A 62 9.49 -6.35 -4.33
C GLU A 62 10.28 -7.65 -4.38
N ILE A 63 9.75 -8.64 -5.10
CA ILE A 63 10.25 -10.02 -5.17
C ILE A 63 10.44 -10.38 -6.64
N ASP A 64 11.62 -10.87 -6.99
CA ASP A 64 11.89 -11.35 -8.35
C ASP A 64 11.27 -12.74 -8.63
N PRO A 65 11.23 -13.20 -9.90
CA PRO A 65 10.69 -14.52 -10.23
C PRO A 65 11.45 -15.70 -9.59
N GLN A 66 12.65 -15.49 -9.08
CA GLN A 66 13.41 -16.50 -8.33
C GLN A 66 13.05 -16.51 -6.83
N GLY A 67 12.15 -15.61 -6.40
CA GLY A 67 11.68 -15.51 -5.02
C GLY A 67 12.61 -14.69 -4.12
N LYS A 68 13.56 -13.95 -4.67
CA LYS A 68 14.45 -13.07 -3.90
C LYS A 68 13.81 -11.69 -3.75
N THR A 69 13.76 -11.19 -2.52
CA THR A 69 13.43 -9.80 -2.24
C THR A 69 14.52 -8.89 -2.79
N THR A 70 14.16 -7.98 -3.69
CA THR A 70 15.11 -7.09 -4.38
C THR A 70 15.15 -5.69 -3.83
N ARG A 71 14.04 -5.20 -3.27
CA ARG A 71 13.95 -3.88 -2.63
C ARG A 71 12.73 -3.75 -1.72
N THR A 72 12.79 -2.72 -0.89
CA THR A 72 11.70 -2.24 -0.06
C THR A 72 11.08 -1.01 -0.72
N LEU A 73 9.75 -0.93 -0.76
CA LEU A 73 8.99 0.18 -1.32
C LEU A 73 8.17 0.83 -0.20
N THR A 74 8.23 2.16 -0.11
CA THR A 74 7.60 2.90 0.99
C THR A 74 7.16 4.28 0.52
N CYS A 75 6.35 4.95 1.32
CA CYS A 75 6.05 6.36 1.11
C CYS A 75 7.23 7.25 1.49
N THR A 76 7.28 8.44 0.91
CA THR A 76 8.21 9.51 1.26
C THR A 76 7.71 10.29 2.49
N ASP A 77 8.55 11.20 2.99
CA ASP A 77 8.21 12.15 4.07
C ASP A 77 7.79 11.49 5.40
N GLY A 78 8.21 10.25 5.61
CA GLY A 78 7.87 9.48 6.82
C GLY A 78 6.42 9.02 6.89
N LEU A 79 5.64 9.17 5.81
CA LEU A 79 4.28 8.63 5.74
C LEU A 79 4.32 7.10 5.77
N ARG A 80 3.24 6.50 6.30
CA ARG A 80 3.17 5.04 6.41
C ARG A 80 2.56 4.45 5.13
N PRO A 81 3.17 3.42 4.54
CA PRO A 81 2.56 2.74 3.41
C PRO A 81 1.31 1.99 3.84
N ARG A 82 0.21 2.23 3.11
CA ARG A 82 -1.05 1.52 3.34
C ARG A 82 -0.99 0.11 2.81
N PHE A 83 -1.86 -0.72 3.37
CA PHE A 83 -2.01 -2.10 2.95
C PHE A 83 -2.58 -2.26 1.54
N HIS A 84 -3.47 -1.38 1.08
CA HIS A 84 -4.39 -1.67 -0.03
C HIS A 84 -3.76 -1.92 -1.41
N ASP A 85 -2.87 -1.06 -1.93
CA ASP A 85 -2.32 -1.29 -3.28
C ASP A 85 -0.98 -0.59 -3.54
N LEU A 86 -0.25 -1.13 -4.53
CA LEU A 86 1.01 -0.63 -5.06
C LEU A 86 1.19 -1.04 -6.53
N ILE A 87 1.65 -0.11 -7.37
CA ILE A 87 1.98 -0.37 -8.78
C ILE A 87 3.46 -0.05 -9.04
N ALA A 88 4.29 -1.08 -9.20
CA ALA A 88 5.70 -0.97 -9.57
C ALA A 88 5.88 -0.98 -11.10
N ARG A 89 6.70 -0.07 -11.62
CA ARG A 89 6.93 0.12 -13.06
C ARG A 89 8.30 -0.40 -13.52
N PRO A 90 8.45 -0.73 -14.82
CA PRO A 90 9.72 -1.21 -15.38
C PRO A 90 10.89 -0.23 -15.24
N ASP A 91 10.62 1.07 -15.20
CA ASP A 91 11.61 2.13 -14.99
C ASP A 91 12.08 2.26 -13.53
N GLY A 92 11.58 1.40 -12.64
CA GLY A 92 11.90 1.40 -11.22
C GLY A 92 11.04 2.38 -10.40
N THR A 93 10.24 3.23 -11.02
CA THR A 93 9.28 4.07 -10.30
C THR A 93 8.10 3.25 -9.78
N TYR A 94 7.33 3.80 -8.85
CA TYR A 94 6.14 3.12 -8.33
C TYR A 94 5.09 4.08 -7.81
N TRP A 95 3.83 3.66 -7.90
CA TRP A 95 2.69 4.33 -7.27
C TRP A 95 2.32 3.63 -5.98
N ILE A 96 2.08 4.40 -4.93
CA ILE A 96 1.80 3.87 -3.60
C ILE A 96 0.75 4.70 -2.87
N LEU A 97 -0.06 4.02 -2.05
CA LEU A 97 -0.99 4.65 -1.13
C LEU A 97 -0.34 4.86 0.24
N CYS A 98 -0.54 6.05 0.80
CA CYS A 98 0.08 6.48 2.05
C CYS A 98 -0.97 6.92 3.07
N ASP A 99 -0.77 6.57 4.34
CA ASP A 99 -1.53 7.14 5.45
C ASP A 99 -0.96 8.52 5.77
N GLU A 100 -1.81 9.54 5.65
CA GLU A 100 -1.55 10.89 6.13
C GLU A 100 -2.49 11.18 7.31
N VAL A 101 -1.95 11.67 8.42
CA VAL A 101 -2.76 12.00 9.60
C VAL A 101 -2.63 13.48 9.89
N ARG A 102 -3.76 14.19 9.90
CA ARG A 102 -3.85 15.57 10.36
C ARG A 102 -4.66 15.64 11.66
N ILE A 103 -4.31 16.61 12.51
CA ILE A 103 -5.12 16.97 13.67
C ILE A 103 -6.09 18.06 13.22
N ALA A 104 -7.37 17.88 13.49
CA ALA A 104 -8.44 18.80 13.13
C ALA A 104 -9.40 19.03 14.29
N ASP A 105 -10.00 20.22 14.36
CA ASP A 105 -11.06 20.54 15.32
C ASP A 105 -12.44 20.19 14.73
N LEU A 106 -13.00 19.08 15.22
CA LEU A 106 -14.31 18.62 14.79
C LEU A 106 -15.38 18.86 15.86
N SER A 107 -15.13 19.71 16.86
CA SER A 107 -16.05 19.97 17.97
C SER A 107 -17.41 20.50 17.50
N HIS A 108 -17.42 21.32 16.45
CA HIS A 108 -18.65 21.83 15.82
C HIS A 108 -19.48 20.72 15.13
N LEU A 109 -18.89 19.57 14.80
CA LEU A 109 -19.56 18.37 14.30
C LEU A 109 -19.89 17.36 15.42
N GLY A 110 -19.73 17.74 16.69
CA GLY A 110 -19.89 16.84 17.85
C GLY A 110 -18.68 15.95 18.13
N GLY A 111 -17.56 16.18 17.44
CA GLY A 111 -16.28 15.52 17.66
C GLY A 111 -15.45 16.15 18.80
N ARG A 112 -14.16 15.80 18.83
CA ARG A 112 -13.18 16.42 19.76
C ARG A 112 -12.45 17.55 19.03
N ALA A 113 -11.99 18.54 19.80
CA ALA A 113 -11.18 19.65 19.27
C ALA A 113 -9.80 19.24 18.74
N GLU A 114 -9.33 18.07 19.15
CA GLU A 114 -8.07 17.48 18.66
C GLU A 114 -8.34 16.06 18.13
N HIS A 115 -9.01 15.99 16.98
CA HIS A 115 -9.31 14.70 16.36
C HIS A 115 -8.21 14.31 15.36
N ARG A 116 -7.78 13.04 15.39
CA ARG A 116 -6.87 12.49 14.38
C ARG A 116 -7.69 12.08 13.15
N VAL A 117 -7.56 12.83 12.06
CA VAL A 117 -8.21 12.49 10.79
C VAL A 117 -7.21 11.75 9.90
N LEU A 118 -7.62 10.58 9.41
CA LEU A 118 -6.81 9.75 8.52
C LEU A 118 -7.20 10.00 7.06
N GLY A 119 -6.26 10.51 6.28
CA GLY A 119 -6.35 10.65 4.83
C GLY A 119 -5.57 9.55 4.10
N THR A 120 -6.07 9.17 2.93
CA THR A 120 -5.34 8.30 2.00
C THR A 120 -4.67 9.15 0.93
N GLY A 121 -3.37 9.36 1.04
CA GLY A 121 -2.58 10.02 0.01
C GLY A 121 -2.14 9.06 -1.09
N VAL A 122 -1.78 9.62 -2.24
CA VAL A 122 -1.18 8.89 -3.37
C VAL A 122 0.19 9.52 -3.67
N GLN A 123 1.21 8.69 -3.87
CA GLN A 123 2.53 9.15 -4.29
C GLN A 123 2.99 8.40 -5.53
N HIS A 124 3.67 9.11 -6.44
CA HIS A 124 4.55 8.50 -7.45
C HIS A 124 5.97 8.71 -6.99
N VAL A 125 6.71 7.63 -6.80
CA VAL A 125 8.05 7.65 -6.21
C VAL A 125 9.06 7.13 -7.24
N ALA A 126 10.18 7.84 -7.35
CA ALA A 126 11.32 7.48 -8.18
C ALA A 126 12.05 6.25 -7.64
N ALA A 127 12.88 5.65 -8.48
CA ALA A 127 13.68 4.48 -8.10
C ALA A 127 14.67 4.76 -6.94
N ASP A 128 15.09 6.02 -6.77
CA ASP A 128 15.97 6.47 -5.68
C ASP A 128 15.23 6.88 -4.41
N GLY A 129 13.89 6.78 -4.39
CA GLY A 129 13.05 7.18 -3.27
C GLY A 129 12.57 8.63 -3.29
N THR A 130 12.95 9.42 -4.30
CA THR A 130 12.45 10.79 -4.46
C THR A 130 10.98 10.80 -4.87
N ALA A 131 10.15 11.64 -4.25
CA ALA A 131 8.78 11.81 -4.70
C ALA A 131 8.71 12.62 -5.99
N LEU A 132 8.11 12.05 -7.02
CA LEU A 132 7.84 12.68 -8.32
C LEU A 132 6.46 13.35 -8.34
N PHE A 133 5.52 12.81 -7.58
CA PHE A 133 4.16 13.33 -7.45
C PHE A 133 3.61 13.02 -6.06
N ARG A 134 2.76 13.92 -5.54
CA ARG A 134 1.99 13.73 -4.31
C ARG A 134 0.57 14.25 -4.52
N TRP A 135 -0.38 13.51 -3.98
CA TRP A 135 -1.76 13.92 -3.82
C TRP A 135 -2.19 13.65 -2.39
N SER A 136 -2.75 14.66 -1.73
CA SER A 136 -3.32 14.55 -0.39
C SER A 136 -4.80 14.86 -0.44
N PRO A 137 -5.67 14.05 0.18
CA PRO A 137 -7.09 14.39 0.26
C PRO A 137 -7.33 15.71 1.00
N PHE A 138 -6.44 16.08 1.93
CA PHE A 138 -6.59 17.29 2.72
C PHE A 138 -6.24 18.58 1.97
N ASP A 139 -5.66 18.47 0.76
CA ASP A 139 -5.45 19.62 -0.13
C ASP A 139 -6.67 19.84 -1.06
N HIS A 140 -7.67 18.96 -1.00
CA HIS A 140 -8.82 18.93 -1.89
C HIS A 140 -10.18 18.85 -1.17
N PHE A 141 -10.21 18.41 0.09
CA PHE A 141 -11.42 18.29 0.89
C PHE A 141 -11.25 19.04 2.21
N GLU A 142 -12.18 19.96 2.48
CA GLU A 142 -12.27 20.67 3.76
C GLU A 142 -13.14 19.88 4.73
N ILE A 143 -12.51 19.19 5.67
CA ILE A 143 -13.22 18.37 6.67
C ILE A 143 -13.84 19.24 7.77
N GLU A 144 -13.20 20.36 8.10
CA GLU A 144 -13.68 21.31 9.11
C GLU A 144 -14.77 22.26 8.59
N GLY A 145 -15.01 22.29 7.27
CA GLY A 145 -16.03 23.12 6.63
C GLY A 145 -17.35 22.40 6.41
N LEU A 146 -17.51 21.16 6.91
CA LEU A 146 -18.73 20.38 6.70
C LEU A 146 -19.90 20.99 7.48
N ASP A 147 -21.02 21.22 6.79
CA ASP A 147 -22.26 21.64 7.43
C ASP A 147 -22.90 20.43 8.13
N PRO A 148 -23.12 20.46 9.47
CA PRO A 148 -23.82 19.40 10.18
C PRO A 148 -25.20 19.06 9.57
N ALA A 149 -25.88 20.03 8.95
CA ALA A 149 -27.16 19.80 8.29
C ALA A 149 -27.04 18.93 7.03
N ALA A 150 -25.86 18.89 6.39
CA ALA A 150 -25.59 18.05 5.22
C ALA A 150 -25.32 16.57 5.58
N LEU A 151 -25.25 16.23 6.87
CA LEU A 151 -25.00 14.87 7.37
C LEU A 151 -26.27 14.16 7.87
N ALA A 152 -27.43 14.82 7.80
CA ALA A 152 -28.69 14.36 8.40
C ALA A 152 -29.62 13.59 7.43
N ASP A 153 -29.17 13.30 6.20
CA ASP A 153 -29.91 12.52 5.18
C ASP A 153 -29.46 11.05 5.11
#